data_AF-H6X120-F1
#
_entry.id   AF-H6X120-F1
#
_cell.length_a   1.000
_cell.length_b   1.000
_cell.length_c   1.000
_cell.angle_alpha   90.00
_cell.angle_beta   90.00
_cell.angle_gamma   90.00
#
_symmetry.space_group_name_H-M   'P 1'
#
loop_
_entity.id
_entity.type
_entity.pdbx_description
1 polymer ?
#
loop_
_entity_poly.entity_id
_entity_poly.type
_entity_poly.pdbx_seq_one_letter_code
_entity_poly.pdbx_strand_id
1 'polypeptide(L)' 'NSTVTGGDQKGKKKGLPAKNLMAERRRRKKLNDRLYMLRSVVPKISKMDRASILGDAIEYLKELLQRINDLHNELESTPP' A
#
# COMPACT_ATOMS: atom_id res chain seq x y z
N ASN A 1 -10.56 24.94 -54.41
CA ASN A 1 -9.17 25.34 -54.74
C ASN A 1 -8.66 26.13 -53.56
N SER A 2 -7.69 25.68 -52.75
CA SER A 2 -6.46 25.00 -53.13
C SER A 2 -5.99 24.04 -52.03
N THR A 3 -5.59 22.86 -52.47
CA THR A 3 -4.74 21.89 -51.80
C THR A 3 -3.36 22.47 -51.47
N VAL A 4 -2.87 22.27 -50.24
CA VAL A 4 -1.44 22.05 -50.03
C VAL A 4 -1.26 20.91 -49.02
N THR A 5 -0.85 19.78 -49.59
CA THR A 5 -0.25 18.63 -48.93
C THR A 5 1.18 18.99 -48.52
N GLY A 6 1.63 18.57 -47.34
CA GLY A 6 3.06 18.55 -47.04
C GLY A 6 3.38 18.43 -45.57
N GLY A 7 3.87 17.26 -45.16
CA GLY A 7 4.67 17.17 -43.94
C GLY A 7 4.57 15.87 -43.16
N ASP A 8 4.81 14.73 -43.81
CA ASP A 8 5.35 13.55 -43.13
C ASP A 8 6.61 13.94 -42.36
N GLN A 9 6.48 14.18 -41.05
CA GLN A 9 7.59 14.03 -40.12
C GLN A 9 7.23 12.96 -39.11
N LYS A 10 7.45 11.74 -39.59
CA LYS A 10 7.73 10.50 -38.87
C LYS A 10 8.79 10.72 -37.79
N GLY A 11 8.38 11.35 -36.69
CA GLY A 11 9.16 11.52 -35.47
C GLY A 11 8.82 10.45 -34.43
N LYS A 12 8.72 9.17 -34.80
CA LYS A 12 8.66 8.06 -33.84
C LYS A 12 10.02 7.86 -33.18
N LYS A 13 10.51 8.84 -32.41
CA LYS A 13 11.45 8.57 -31.32
C LYS A 13 10.64 8.09 -30.12
N LYS A 14 10.05 6.90 -30.21
CA LYS A 14 9.64 6.11 -29.03
C LYS A 14 10.91 5.58 -28.35
N GLY A 15 11.74 6.50 -27.86
CA GLY A 15 12.90 6.19 -27.05
C GLY A 15 12.42 5.57 -25.74
N LEU A 16 12.59 4.25 -25.63
CA LEU A 16 12.40 3.39 -24.46
C LEU A 16 12.12 4.10 -23.11
N PRO A 17 10.91 3.94 -22.54
CA PRO A 17 10.74 3.93 -21.09
C PRO A 17 10.39 2.51 -20.59
N ALA A 18 10.83 1.46 -21.28
CA ALA A 18 10.03 0.24 -21.38
C ALA A 18 10.14 -0.76 -20.21
N LYS A 19 11.29 -0.92 -19.55
CA LYS A 19 11.46 -1.90 -18.46
C LYS A 19 11.38 -1.27 -17.06
N ASN A 20 12.12 -0.19 -16.83
CA ASN A 20 12.16 0.47 -15.52
C ASN A 20 10.82 1.08 -15.12
N LEU A 21 10.05 1.64 -16.06
CA LEU A 21 8.70 2.16 -15.78
C LEU A 21 7.72 1.05 -15.39
N MET A 22 7.75 -0.07 -16.11
CA MET A 22 6.88 -1.22 -15.82
C MET A 22 7.28 -1.90 -14.51
N ALA A 23 8.58 -2.00 -14.23
CA ALA A 23 9.09 -2.49 -12.95
C ALA A 23 8.61 -1.60 -11.79
N GLU A 24 8.74 -0.27 -11.91
CA GLU A 24 8.28 0.66 -10.89
C GLU A 24 6.76 0.65 -10.72
N ARG A 25 6.00 0.53 -11.82
CA ARG A 25 4.54 0.37 -11.75
C ARG A 25 4.15 -0.90 -10.97
N ARG A 26 4.82 -2.03 -11.23
CA ARG A 26 4.60 -3.29 -10.49
C ARG A 26 4.97 -3.13 -9.01
N ARG A 27 6.09 -2.47 -8.69
CA ARG A 27 6.51 -2.18 -7.31
C ARG A 27 5.44 -1.36 -6.57
N ARG A 28 4.93 -0.28 -7.18
CA ARG A 28 3.87 0.54 -6.58
C ARG A 28 2.58 -0.23 -6.39
N LYS A 29 2.19 -1.05 -7.37
CA LYS A 29 1.00 -1.90 -7.25
C LYS A 29 1.14 -2.86 -6.07
N LYS A 30 2.25 -3.60 -5.97
CA LYS A 30 2.52 -4.52 -4.86
C LYS A 30 2.50 -3.84 -3.49
N LEU A 31 3.05 -2.62 -3.40
CA LEU A 31 3.02 -1.84 -2.16
C LEU A 31 1.59 -1.44 -1.77
N ASN A 32 0.80 -0.95 -2.72
CA ASN A 32 -0.61 -0.59 -2.48
C ASN A 32 -1.45 -1.82 -2.10
N ASP A 33 -1.27 -2.95 -2.79
CA ASP A 33 -2.00 -4.18 -2.49
C ASP A 33 -1.71 -4.64 -1.05
N ARG A 34 -0.44 -4.60 -0.62
CA ARG A 34 -0.05 -4.92 0.76
C ARG A 34 -0.61 -3.94 1.79
N LEU A 35 -0.67 -2.65 1.45
CA LEU A 35 -1.26 -1.64 2.33
C LEU A 35 -2.77 -1.88 2.54
N TYR A 36 -3.50 -2.22 1.47
CA TYR A 36 -4.92 -2.54 1.60
C TYR A 36 -5.17 -3.87 2.30
N MET A 37 -4.29 -4.85 2.12
CA MET A 37 -4.32 -6.09 2.89
C MET A 37 -4.12 -5.81 4.39
N LEU A 38 -3.14 -4.97 4.76
CA LEU A 38 -2.94 -4.54 6.15
C LEU A 38 -4.21 -3.89 6.71
N ARG A 39 -4.83 -2.97 5.94
CA ARG A 39 -6.10 -2.35 6.32
C ARG A 39 -7.20 -3.38 6.58
N SER A 40 -7.28 -4.46 5.79
CA SER A 40 -8.34 -5.46 5.93
C SER A 40 -8.25 -6.32 7.19
N VAL A 41 -7.06 -6.42 7.80
CA VAL A 41 -6.83 -7.22 9.01
C VAL A 41 -6.83 -6.40 10.30
N VAL A 42 -6.75 -5.07 10.20
CA VAL A 42 -6.74 -4.17 11.35
C VAL A 42 -8.19 -3.73 11.67
N PRO A 43 -8.70 -3.99 12.89
CA PRO A 43 -9.99 -3.48 13.32
C PRO A 43 -9.93 -1.97 13.54
N LYS A 44 -11.07 -1.28 13.39
CA LYS A 44 -11.22 0.18 13.55
C LYS A 44 -10.39 0.99 12.53
N ILE A 45 -10.84 0.99 11.27
CA ILE A 45 -10.22 1.84 10.23
C ILE A 45 -10.74 3.27 10.39
N SER A 46 -9.85 4.19 10.76
CA SER A 46 -10.20 5.60 10.96
C SER A 46 -10.34 6.34 9.62
N LYS A 47 -9.36 6.18 8.72
CA LYS A 47 -9.30 6.84 7.41
C LYS A 47 -8.65 5.96 6.34
N MET A 48 -8.88 6.33 5.08
CA MET A 48 -8.41 5.62 3.89
C MET A 48 -7.00 6.03 3.45
N ASP A 49 -6.44 7.09 4.00
CA ASP A 49 -5.12 7.56 3.63
C ASP A 49 -4.00 6.66 4.22
N ARG A 50 -2.83 6.71 3.59
CA ARG A 50 -1.73 5.80 3.93
C ARG A 50 -1.19 6.00 5.34
N ALA A 51 -1.20 7.24 5.85
CA ALA A 51 -0.64 7.54 7.16
C ALA A 51 -1.55 6.98 8.25
N SER A 52 -2.87 7.19 8.12
CA SER A 52 -3.85 6.59 9.03
C SER A 52 -3.84 5.07 9.02
N ILE A 53 -3.76 4.41 7.85
CA ILE A 53 -3.69 2.94 7.79
C ILE A 53 -2.49 2.39 8.60
N LEU A 54 -1.33 3.05 8.51
CA LEU A 54 -0.14 2.64 9.26
C LEU A 54 -0.26 2.99 10.75
N GLY A 55 -0.85 4.13 11.07
CA GLY A 55 -1.13 4.55 12.45
C GLY A 55 -2.04 3.57 13.18
N ASP A 56 -3.20 3.27 12.59
CA ASP A 56 -4.19 2.34 13.13
C ASP A 56 -3.55 0.93 13.35
N ALA A 57 -2.71 0.48 12.41
CA ALA A 57 -2.01 -0.79 12.52
C ALA A 57 -1.01 -0.85 13.69
N ILE A 58 -0.28 0.25 13.94
CA ILE A 58 0.66 0.36 15.06
C ILE A 58 -0.08 0.34 16.39
N GLU A 59 -1.20 1.08 16.48
CA GLU A 59 -2.03 1.12 17.67
C GLU A 59 -2.61 -0.25 17.99
N TYR A 60 -3.16 -0.94 16.99
CA TYR A 60 -3.70 -2.27 17.18
C TYR A 60 -2.64 -3.29 17.63
N LEU A 61 -1.41 -3.21 17.11
CA LEU A 61 -0.32 -4.07 17.57
C LEU A 61 -0.01 -3.85 19.07
N LYS A 62 -0.03 -2.60 19.54
CA LYS A 62 0.17 -2.28 20.95
C LYS A 62 -0.96 -2.83 21.82
N GLU A 63 -2.21 -2.69 21.38
CA GLU A 63 -3.37 -3.26 22.07
C GLU A 63 -3.25 -4.80 22.19
N LEU A 64 -2.82 -5.48 21.13
CA LEU A 64 -2.62 -6.92 21.15
C LEU A 64 -1.52 -7.35 22.12
N LEU A 65 -0.39 -6.65 22.14
CA LEU A 65 0.70 -6.93 23.08
C LEU A 65 0.27 -6.73 24.54
N GLN A 66 -0.47 -5.66 24.82
CA GLN A 66 -1.03 -5.43 26.16
C GLN A 66 -1.98 -6.56 26.56
N ARG A 67 -2.86 -6.98 25.65
CA ARG A 67 -3.81 -8.05 25.95
C ARG A 67 -3.15 -9.41 26.20
N ILE A 68 -2.06 -9.71 25.48
CA ILE A 68 -1.25 -10.91 25.75
C ILE A 68 -0.66 -10.84 27.16
N ASN A 69 -0.11 -9.69 27.55
CA ASN A 69 0.46 -9.48 28.88
C ASN A 69 -0.58 -9.62 29.99
N ASP A 70 -1.76 -9.04 29.80
CA ASP A 70 -2.86 -9.13 30.76
C ASP A 70 -3.32 -10.57 30.95
N LEU A 71 -3.48 -11.32 29.84
CA LEU A 71 -3.85 -12.74 29.87
C LEU A 71 -2.79 -13.61 30.57
N HIS A 72 -1.49 -13.32 30.38
CA HIS A 72 -0.44 -14.03 31.12
C HIS A 72 -0.51 -13.74 32.63
N ASN A 73 -0.75 -12.49 33.02
CA ASN A 73 -0.92 -12.13 34.43
C ASN A 73 -2.15 -12.79 35.06
N GLU A 74 -3.26 -12.89 34.34
CA GLU A 74 -4.47 -13.62 34.78
C GLU A 74 -4.18 -15.12 35.00
N LEU A 75 -3.46 -15.75 34.08
CA LEU A 75 -3.06 -17.16 34.21
C LEU A 75 -2.11 -17.39 35.40
N GLU A 76 -1.16 -16.48 35.66
CA GLU A 76 -0.24 -16.58 36.79
C GLU A 76 -0.92 -16.28 38.14
N SER A 77 -1.97 -15.47 38.15
CA SER A 77 -2.71 -15.09 39.36
C SER A 77 -3.83 -16.05 39.76
N THR A 78 -4.14 -17.05 38.93
CA THR A 78 -5.10 -18.10 39.26
C THR A 78 -4.37 -19.24 39.97
N PRO A 79 -4.52 -19.43 41.30
CA PRO A 79 -3.87 -20.54 41.99
C PRO A 79 -4.55 -21.88 41.61
N PRO A 80 -3.84 -23.01 41.72
CA PRO A 80 -4.38 -24.35 41.48
C PRO A 80 -5.48 -24.75 42.49
#